data_AF-A0A8T4WPG6-F1
#
_entry.id   AF-A0A8T4WPG6-F1
#
_cell.length_a   1.000
_cell.length_b   1.000
_cell.length_c   1.000
_cell.angle_alpha   90.00
_cell.angle_beta   90.00
_cell.angle_gamma   90.00
#
_symmetry.space_group_name_H-M   'P 1'
#
loop_
_entity.id
_entity.type
_entity.pdbx_description
1 polymer ?
#
loop_
_entity_poly.entity_id
_entity_poly.type
_entity_poly.pdbx_seq_one_letter_code
_entity_poly.pdbx_strand_id
1 'polypeptide(L)'
;MHWKEQVRNLVKPAEGRVPPSFEPHHVAVAIVMIGRRQPLGRYELCDSMSIGEGSTRTLLKRLGKGDYITAEGRQGQKLTEGGQELFDAISKDIPRGLYLDLDFPS
;
A
#
# COMPACT_ATOMS: atom_id res chain seq x y z
N MET A 1 -7.46 2.18 16.96
CA MET A 1 -6.13 1.78 16.44
C MET A 1 -5.55 2.94 15.65
N HIS A 2 -4.27 3.28 15.82
CA HIS A 2 -3.63 4.31 15.03
C HIS A 2 -2.87 3.65 13.87
N TRP A 3 -3.47 3.61 12.68
CA TRP A 3 -2.90 2.93 11.50
C TRP A 3 -1.48 3.41 11.17
N LYS A 4 -1.12 4.65 11.54
CA LYS A 4 0.23 5.22 11.38
C LYS A 4 1.30 4.41 12.14
N GLU A 5 0.96 3.83 13.28
CA GLU A 5 1.87 2.98 14.04
C GLU A 5 2.04 1.60 13.38
N GLN A 6 0.95 1.02 12.85
CA GLN A 6 0.98 -0.24 12.11
C GLN A 6 1.91 -0.14 10.90
N VAL A 7 1.78 0.91 10.10
CA VAL A 7 2.66 1.11 8.93
C VAL A 7 4.12 1.40 9.32
N ARG A 8 4.37 2.10 10.44
CA ARG A 8 5.73 2.29 10.96
C ARG A 8 6.37 0.96 11.40
N ASN A 9 5.60 0.08 12.04
CA ASN A 9 6.08 -1.23 12.45
C ASN A 9 6.44 -2.13 11.24
N LEU A 10 5.73 -1.98 10.12
CA LEU A 10 6.04 -2.72 8.88
C LEU A 10 7.36 -2.31 8.22
N VAL A 11 7.91 -1.14 8.54
CA VAL A 11 9.18 -0.65 7.97
C VAL A 11 10.38 -1.03 8.84
N LYS A 12 10.17 -1.34 10.13
CA LYS A 12 11.26 -1.73 11.03
C LYS A 12 12.09 -2.88 10.42
N PRO A 13 13.43 -2.85 10.54
CA PRO A 13 14.25 -3.97 10.09
C PRO A 13 13.81 -5.26 10.81
N ALA A 14 13.80 -6.37 10.08
CA ALA A 14 13.81 -7.67 10.75
C ALA A 14 15.16 -7.82 11.48
N GLU A 15 15.18 -8.52 12.61
CA GLU A 15 16.35 -8.64 13.47
C GLU A 15 17.65 -8.92 12.68
N GLY A 16 18.68 -8.12 12.94
CA GLY A 16 19.99 -8.23 12.32
C GLY A 16 20.07 -7.81 10.84
N ARG A 17 19.06 -7.16 10.28
CA ARG A 17 19.04 -6.76 8.85
C ARG A 17 19.07 -5.25 8.66
N VAL A 18 19.59 -4.86 7.49
CA VAL A 18 19.51 -3.49 6.98
C VAL A 18 18.04 -3.07 6.86
N PRO A 19 17.69 -1.83 7.23
CA PRO A 19 16.35 -1.29 7.00
C PRO A 19 15.95 -1.42 5.52
N PRO A 20 14.66 -1.70 5.23
CA PRO A 20 14.19 -1.75 3.86
C PRO A 20 14.27 -0.37 3.21
N SER A 21 14.45 -0.34 1.88
CA SER A 21 14.52 0.86 1.06
C SER A 21 13.16 1.56 0.81
N PHE A 22 12.15 1.25 1.63
CA PHE A 22 10.82 1.86 1.55
C PHE A 22 10.40 2.43 2.90
N GLU A 23 9.80 3.61 2.85
CA GLU A 23 9.24 4.34 4.00
C GLU A 23 7.78 4.00 4.34
N PRO A 24 7.26 4.42 5.52
CA PRO A 24 5.88 4.11 5.95
C PRO A 24 4.79 4.60 5.00
N HIS A 25 5.03 5.70 4.29
CA HIS A 25 4.08 6.21 3.30
C HIS A 25 3.95 5.30 2.08
N HIS A 26 5.00 4.57 1.67
CA HIS A 26 4.91 3.58 0.60
C HIS A 26 4.01 2.41 1.00
N VAL A 27 4.09 1.99 2.27
CA VAL A 27 3.18 0.97 2.82
C VAL A 27 1.73 1.45 2.71
N ALA A 28 1.45 2.68 3.14
CA ALA A 28 0.11 3.25 3.08
C ALA A 28 -0.40 3.37 1.63
N VAL A 29 0.42 3.88 0.71
CA VAL A 29 0.09 4.02 -0.71
C VAL A 29 -0.20 2.67 -1.35
N ALA A 30 0.62 1.64 -1.08
CA ALA A 30 0.41 0.30 -1.61
C ALA A 30 -0.92 -0.30 -1.13
N ILE A 31 -1.24 -0.19 0.16
CA ILE A 31 -2.53 -0.64 0.72
C ILE A 31 -3.70 0.11 0.05
N VAL A 32 -3.60 1.42 -0.10
CA VAL A 32 -4.64 2.24 -0.74
C VAL A 32 -4.84 1.88 -2.21
N MET A 33 -3.75 1.66 -2.96
CA MET A 33 -3.83 1.24 -4.35
C MET A 33 -4.49 -0.13 -4.49
N ILE A 34 -4.04 -1.12 -3.72
CA ILE A 34 -4.60 -2.49 -3.77
C ILE A 34 -6.07 -2.44 -3.36
N GLY A 35 -6.43 -1.79 -2.25
CA GLY A 35 -7.82 -1.71 -1.80
C GLY A 35 -8.77 -1.03 -2.79
N ARG A 36 -8.28 -0.12 -3.64
CA ARG A 36 -9.09 0.56 -4.66
C ARG A 36 -9.26 -0.20 -5.97
N ARG A 37 -8.35 -1.11 -6.30
CA ARG A 37 -8.22 -1.66 -7.67
C ARG A 37 -7.93 -3.17 -7.71
N GLN A 38 -7.88 -3.84 -6.57
CA GLN A 38 -7.54 -5.26 -6.49
C GLN A 38 -8.39 -6.14 -7.42
N PRO A 39 -7.83 -7.26 -7.90
CA PRO A 39 -6.43 -7.68 -7.73
C PRO A 39 -5.45 -6.84 -8.57
N LEU A 40 -4.31 -6.45 -7.98
CA LEU A 40 -3.31 -5.57 -8.63
C LEU A 40 -2.04 -6.33 -9.01
N GLY A 41 -1.63 -6.21 -10.27
CA GLY A 41 -0.45 -6.91 -10.79
C GLY A 41 0.86 -6.38 -10.19
N ARG A 42 1.89 -7.24 -10.10
CA ARG A 42 3.22 -6.82 -9.59
C ARG A 42 3.82 -5.67 -10.41
N TYR A 43 3.62 -5.69 -11.73
CA TYR A 43 4.17 -4.68 -12.64
C TYR A 43 3.45 -3.35 -12.46
N GLU A 44 2.11 -3.37 -12.38
CA GLU A 44 1.31 -2.18 -12.09
C GLU A 44 1.67 -1.57 -10.72
N LEU A 45 1.88 -2.42 -9.71
CA LEU A 45 2.37 -1.98 -8.39
C LEU A 45 3.76 -1.35 -8.46
N CYS A 46 4.69 -1.93 -9.23
CA CYS A 46 6.02 -1.36 -9.43
C CYS A 46 5.97 -0.03 -10.17
N ASP A 47 5.19 0.06 -11.25
CA ASP A 47 5.11 1.24 -12.11
C ASP A 47 4.40 2.42 -11.44
N SER A 48 3.39 2.12 -10.62
CA SER A 48 2.60 3.14 -9.91
C SER A 48 3.29 3.67 -8.64
N MET A 49 4.37 3.04 -8.18
CA MET A 49 5.09 3.48 -6.98
C MET A 49 6.36 4.24 -7.35
N SER A 50 6.62 5.33 -6.65
CA SER A 50 7.82 6.16 -6.82
C SER A 50 9.09 5.54 -6.22
N ILE A 51 9.21 4.21 -6.19
CA ILE A 51 10.38 3.46 -5.70
C ILE A 51 10.77 2.35 -6.68
N GLY A 52 12.06 2.00 -6.69
CA GLY A 52 12.58 0.97 -7.59
C GLY A 52 11.97 -0.42 -7.37
N GLU A 53 12.01 -1.25 -8.42
CA GLU A 53 11.39 -2.59 -8.45
C GLU A 53 11.81 -3.48 -7.26
N GLY A 54 13.08 -3.45 -6.87
CA GLY A 54 13.58 -4.18 -5.71
C GLY A 54 12.93 -3.75 -4.38
N SER A 55 12.71 -2.45 -4.20
CA SER A 55 12.01 -1.88 -3.04
C SER A 55 10.55 -2.30 -3.05
N THR A 56 9.87 -2.22 -4.20
CA THR A 56 8.48 -2.66 -4.36
C THR A 56 8.31 -4.15 -4.03
N ARG A 57 9.17 -5.02 -4.57
CA ARG A 57 9.13 -6.46 -4.26
C ARG A 57 9.35 -6.73 -2.78
N THR A 58 10.25 -5.98 -2.14
CA THR A 58 10.50 -6.10 -0.70
C THR A 58 9.29 -5.62 0.11
N LEU A 59 8.63 -4.55 -0.32
CA LEU A 59 7.38 -4.06 0.27
C LEU A 59 6.27 -5.11 0.17
N LEU A 60 6.01 -5.66 -1.02
CA LEU A 60 4.98 -6.69 -1.20
C LEU A 60 5.26 -7.94 -0.38
N LYS A 61 6.53 -8.37 -0.31
CA LYS A 61 6.93 -9.48 0.57
C LYS A 61 6.67 -9.16 2.04
N ARG A 62 6.88 -7.92 2.47
CA ARG A 62 6.60 -7.49 3.84
C ARG A 62 5.11 -7.51 4.15
N LEU A 63 4.29 -6.97 3.25
CA LEU A 63 2.84 -6.97 3.39
C LEU A 63 2.27 -8.39 3.43
N GLY A 64 2.76 -9.28 2.56
CA GLY A 64 2.33 -10.69 2.56
C GLY A 64 2.75 -11.43 3.82
N LYS A 65 3.97 -11.18 4.33
CA LYS A 65 4.41 -11.74 5.62
C LYS A 65 3.62 -11.23 6.82
N GLY A 66 3.13 -9.99 6.74
CA GLY A 66 2.28 -9.39 7.77
C GLY A 66 0.80 -9.74 7.60
N ASP A 67 0.45 -10.63 6.67
CA ASP A 67 -0.92 -11.03 6.36
C ASP A 67 -1.86 -9.85 6.01
N TYR A 68 -1.34 -8.84 5.29
CA TYR A 68 -2.14 -7.72 4.77
C TYR A 68 -2.56 -7.93 3.31
N ILE A 69 -1.82 -8.75 2.57
CA ILE A 69 -2.12 -9.05 1.16
C ILE A 69 -1.94 -10.54 0.90
N THR A 70 -2.69 -11.04 -0.07
CA THR A 70 -2.57 -12.39 -0.58
C THR A 70 -2.62 -12.41 -2.10
N ALA A 71 -2.02 -13.42 -2.72
CA ALA A 71 -2.06 -13.59 -4.16
C ALA A 71 -3.43 -14.11 -4.62
N GLU A 72 -3.98 -13.51 -5.67
CA GLU A 72 -5.16 -14.02 -6.38
C GLU A 72 -4.72 -14.67 -7.68
N GLY A 73 -4.26 -15.92 -7.57
CA GLY A 73 -3.75 -16.70 -8.70
C GLY A 73 -2.68 -15.95 -9.48
N ARG A 74 -2.93 -15.72 -10.79
CA ARG A 74 -2.06 -14.95 -11.69
C ARG A 74 -2.50 -13.49 -11.88
N GLN A 75 -3.62 -13.08 -11.28
CA GLN A 75 -4.22 -11.76 -11.50
C GLN A 75 -3.50 -10.66 -10.72
N GLY A 76 -2.96 -10.97 -9.53
CA GLY A 76 -2.26 -9.98 -8.74
C GLY A 76 -2.30 -10.23 -7.25
N GLN A 77 -2.23 -9.15 -6.49
CA GLN A 77 -2.39 -9.12 -5.03
C GLN A 77 -3.75 -8.51 -4.68
N LYS A 78 -4.40 -9.07 -3.67
CA LYS A 78 -5.59 -8.50 -3.02
C LYS A 78 -5.37 -8.35 -1.52
N LEU A 79 -6.18 -7.52 -0.87
CA LEU A 79 -6.19 -7.39 0.58
C LEU A 79 -6.73 -8.67 1.22
N THR A 80 -6.13 -9.04 2.34
CA THR A 80 -6.72 -9.95 3.33
C THR A 80 -7.75 -9.19 4.17
N GLU A 81 -8.35 -9.84 5.17
CA GLU A 81 -9.20 -9.15 6.15
C GLU A 81 -8.41 -8.08 6.92
N GLY A 82 -7.23 -8.39 7.44
CA GLY A 82 -6.35 -7.41 8.11
C GLY A 82 -5.86 -6.30 7.16
N GLY A 83 -5.67 -6.63 5.87
CA GLY A 83 -5.42 -5.66 4.82
C GLY A 83 -6.58 -4.67 4.63
N GLN A 84 -7.81 -5.18 4.61
CA GLN A 84 -9.03 -4.40 4.44
C GLN A 84 -9.25 -3.46 5.63
N GLU A 85 -9.06 -3.93 6.86
CA GLU A 85 -9.14 -3.09 8.05
C GLU A 85 -8.13 -1.93 8.00
N LEU A 86 -6.90 -2.21 7.59
CA LEU A 86 -5.86 -1.20 7.45
C LEU A 86 -6.22 -0.19 6.33
N PHE A 87 -6.74 -0.67 5.21
CA PHE A 87 -7.23 0.17 4.12
C PHE A 87 -8.35 1.11 4.57
N ASP A 88 -9.34 0.59 5.30
CA ASP A 88 -10.46 1.38 5.80
C ASP A 88 -10.00 2.43 6.82
N ALA A 89 -9.04 2.07 7.68
CA ALA A 89 -8.45 3.00 8.65
C ALA A 89 -7.66 4.13 7.96
N ILE A 90 -6.86 3.80 6.93
CA ILE A 90 -6.13 4.81 6.14
C ILE A 90 -7.11 5.70 5.36
N SER A 91 -8.09 5.08 4.70
CA SER A 91 -9.02 5.79 3.80
C SER A 91 -9.95 6.77 4.53
N LYS A 92 -10.17 6.59 5.84
CA LYS A 92 -10.89 7.57 6.68
C LYS A 92 -10.13 8.90 6.80
N ASP A 93 -8.81 8.86 6.76
CA ASP A 93 -7.94 10.05 6.87
C ASP A 93 -7.61 10.66 5.49
N ILE A 94 -7.98 10.01 4.40
CA ILE A 94 -7.77 10.50 3.03
C ILE A 94 -9.09 11.10 2.52
N PRO A 95 -9.13 12.41 2.22
CA PRO A 95 -10.30 13.03 1.61
C PRO A 95 -10.75 12.27 0.35
N ARG A 96 -12.02 11.85 0.31
CA ARG A 96 -12.61 11.24 -0.87
C ARG A 96 -13.13 12.35 -1.78
N GLY A 97 -12.46 12.56 -2.92
CA GLY A 97 -12.90 13.51 -3.94
C GLY A 97 -12.77 14.95 -3.50
N LEU A 98 -11.57 15.52 -3.63
CA LEU A 98 -11.44 16.97 -3.79
C LEU A 98 -11.79 17.27 -5.26
N TYR A 99 -13.08 17.34 -5.56
CA TYR A 99 -13.53 17.94 -6.80
C TYR A 99 -13.38 19.45 -6.63
N LEU A 100 -12.47 20.05 -7.40
CA LEU A 100 -12.39 21.49 -7.54
C LEU A 100 -13.29 21.84 -8.73
N ASP A 101 -14.44 22.44 -8.46
CA ASP A 101 -15.31 22.97 -9.50
C ASP A 101 -14.63 24.23 -10.05
N LEU A 102 -13.82 24.05 -11.08
CA LEU A 102 -13.14 25.13 -11.78
C LEU A 102 -14.00 25.53 -12.96
N ASP A 103 -15.02 26.34 -12.69
CA ASP A 103 -15.75 27.06 -13.74
C ASP A 103 -14.76 27.98 -14.47
N PHE A 104 -14.25 27.52 -15.61
CA PHE A 104 -13.54 28.40 -16.54
C PHE A 104 -14.55 28.99 -17.52
N PRO A 105 -14.79 30.32 -17.52
CA PRO A 105 -15.63 30.94 -18.53
C PRO A 105 -15.01 30.74 -19.92
N SER A 106 -15.89 30.42 -20.88
CA SER A 106 -15.59 30.17 -22.30
C SER A 106 -14.98 31.38 -22.99
#